data_AF-A0A7K3UJ86-F1
#
_entry.id   AF-A0A7K3UJ86-F1
#
_cell.length_a   1.000
_cell.length_b   1.000
_cell.length_c   1.000
_cell.angle_alpha   90.00
_cell.angle_beta   90.00
_cell.angle_gamma   90.00
#
_symmetry.space_group_name_H-M   'P 1'
#
loop_
_entity.id
_entity.type
_entity.pdbx_description
1 polymer ?
#
loop_
_entity_poly.entity_id
_entity_poly.type
_entity_poly.pdbx_seq_one_letter_code
_entity_poly.pdbx_strand_id
1 'polypeptide(L)'
;MANMLLDYSRRVEAWSKLQHTFALDLKEWRYDAHGRLIRFSDYGRRDSEFGWELDHYPIPKSLGGTDDMSNIRALHWRGNATHGGLLGLGLASLSKQEKQPGLGGLFGLYSKS
;
A
#
# COMPACT_ATOMS: atom_id res chain seq x y z
N MET A 1 -19.04 2.52 17.96
CA MET A 1 -18.33 1.50 18.78
C MET A 1 -17.74 0.38 17.92
N ALA A 2 -18.52 -0.30 17.06
CA ALA A 2 -18.03 -1.43 16.25
C ALA A 2 -16.82 -1.11 15.33
N ASN A 3 -16.84 0.02 14.63
CA ASN A 3 -15.75 0.40 13.73
C ASN A 3 -14.42 0.67 14.47
N MET A 4 -14.47 1.23 15.68
CA MET A 4 -13.25 1.50 16.46
C MET A 4 -12.59 0.21 16.95
N LEU A 5 -13.39 -0.77 17.38
CA LEU A 5 -12.89 -2.08 17.81
C LEU A 5 -12.27 -2.84 16.63
N LEU A 6 -12.95 -2.84 15.48
CA LEU A 6 -12.44 -3.48 14.27
C LEU A 6 -11.11 -2.85 13.83
N ASP A 7 -11.03 -1.51 13.80
CA ASP A 7 -9.80 -0.81 13.45
C ASP A 7 -8.67 -1.13 14.43
N TYR A 8 -8.95 -1.16 15.73
CA TYR A 8 -7.95 -1.49 16.74
C TYR A 8 -7.44 -2.94 16.57
N SER A 9 -8.33 -3.90 16.37
CA SER A 9 -7.96 -5.30 16.12
C SER A 9 -7.07 -5.44 14.89
N ARG A 10 -7.39 -4.76 13.78
CA ARG A 10 -6.56 -4.77 12.56
C ARG A 10 -5.17 -4.20 12.81
N ARG A 11 -5.05 -3.12 13.59
CA ARG A 11 -3.75 -2.53 13.96
C ARG A 11 -2.90 -3.51 14.75
N VAL A 12 -3.47 -4.14 15.78
CA VAL A 12 -2.76 -5.11 16.63
C VAL A 12 -2.31 -6.30 15.79
N GLU A 13 -3.17 -6.81 14.91
CA GLU A 13 -2.82 -7.94 14.05
C GLU A 13 -1.78 -7.58 12.98
N ALA A 14 -1.85 -6.40 12.38
CA ALA A 14 -0.83 -5.94 11.44
C ALA A 14 0.52 -5.73 12.16
N TRP A 15 0.50 -5.19 13.38
CA TRP A 15 1.68 -4.98 14.22
C TRP A 15 2.31 -6.31 14.64
N SER A 16 1.50 -7.32 14.97
CA SER A 16 1.98 -8.62 15.45
C SER A 16 2.87 -9.34 14.43
N LYS A 17 2.66 -9.08 13.13
CA LYS A 17 3.43 -9.62 12.00
C LYS A 17 4.83 -9.03 11.84
N LEU A 18 5.13 -7.90 12.48
CA LEU A 18 6.40 -7.19 12.31
C LEU A 18 7.56 -7.84 13.06
N GLN A 19 8.77 -7.57 12.57
CA GLN A 19 10.00 -8.05 13.20
C GLN A 19 10.28 -7.31 14.51
N HIS A 20 10.70 -8.08 15.51
CA HIS A 20 11.05 -7.58 16.84
C HIS A 20 12.39 -6.85 16.82
N THR A 21 12.49 -5.79 17.61
CA THR A 21 13.77 -5.11 17.88
C THR A 21 14.51 -5.83 19.01
N PHE A 22 15.81 -6.06 18.89
CA PHE A 22 16.56 -6.71 19.98
C PHE A 22 16.87 -5.75 21.16
N ALA A 23 16.92 -4.44 20.91
CA ALA A 23 17.44 -3.45 21.86
C ALA A 23 16.38 -2.54 22.51
N LEU A 24 15.14 -2.55 22.03
CA LEU A 24 14.06 -1.66 22.46
C LEU A 24 12.87 -2.46 23.00
N ASP A 25 11.94 -1.78 23.68
CA ASP A 25 10.73 -2.42 24.20
C ASP A 25 9.91 -3.02 23.05
N LEU A 26 9.80 -4.35 23.05
CA LEU A 26 9.10 -5.18 22.06
C LEU A 26 7.61 -4.86 21.92
N LYS A 27 7.02 -4.21 22.94
CA LYS A 27 5.62 -3.78 22.91
C LYS A 27 5.44 -2.53 22.07
N GLU A 28 6.39 -1.61 22.15
CA GLU A 28 6.31 -0.30 21.52
C GLU A 28 7.06 -0.22 20.19
N TRP A 29 8.14 -0.97 20.01
CA TRP A 29 9.08 -0.78 18.91
C TRP A 29 9.23 -2.02 18.04
N ARG A 30 9.11 -1.83 16.73
CA ARG A 30 9.30 -2.89 15.71
C ARG A 30 9.87 -2.33 14.42
N TYR A 31 10.47 -3.21 13.62
CA TYR A 31 10.88 -2.88 12.25
C TYR A 31 9.78 -3.20 11.26
N ASP A 32 9.51 -2.26 10.35
CA ASP A 32 8.65 -2.49 9.19
C ASP A 32 9.34 -3.38 8.14
N ALA A 33 8.61 -3.76 7.09
CA ALA A 33 9.13 -4.60 6.00
C ALA A 33 10.32 -4.01 5.22
N HIS A 34 10.60 -2.71 5.38
CA HIS A 34 11.73 -2.01 4.77
C HIS A 34 12.85 -1.69 5.78
N GLY A 35 12.82 -2.29 6.97
CA GLY A 35 13.81 -2.08 8.01
C GLY A 35 13.73 -0.72 8.71
N ARG A 36 12.62 0.02 8.57
CA ARG A 36 12.41 1.28 9.28
C ARG A 36 11.79 1.03 10.63
N LEU A 37 12.28 1.74 11.62
CA LEU A 37 11.76 1.67 12.97
C LEU A 37 10.40 2.38 13.03
N ILE A 38 9.42 1.73 13.65
CA ILE A 38 8.10 2.30 13.90
C ILE A 38 7.70 2.10 15.35
N ARG A 39 6.85 3.00 15.86
CA ARG A 39 6.35 2.97 17.25
C ARG A 39 4.84 2.70 17.29
N PHE A 40 4.39 1.73 18.08
CA PHE A 40 2.98 1.30 18.11
C PHE A 40 2.04 2.49 18.39
N SER A 41 2.40 3.31 19.39
CA SER A 41 1.67 4.51 19.79
C SER A 41 1.63 5.64 18.75
N ASP A 42 2.45 5.58 17.69
CA ASP A 42 2.49 6.57 16.60
C ASP A 42 1.68 6.17 15.36
N TYR A 43 0.73 5.25 15.52
CA TYR A 43 -0.20 4.91 14.45
C TYR A 43 -0.92 6.15 13.89
N GLY A 44 -0.88 6.34 12.57
CA GLY A 44 -1.50 7.46 11.85
C GLY A 44 -0.78 8.80 11.98
N ARG A 45 0.34 8.86 12.71
CA ARG A 45 1.10 10.09 12.96
C ARG A 45 2.12 10.36 11.86
N ARG A 46 1.72 11.07 10.81
CA ARG A 46 2.63 11.50 9.73
C ARG A 46 3.58 12.63 10.13
N ASP A 47 3.38 13.23 11.30
CA ASP A 47 4.29 14.18 11.94
C ASP A 47 5.41 13.49 12.74
N SER A 48 5.24 12.20 13.08
CA SER A 48 6.25 11.42 13.80
C SER A 48 7.31 10.84 12.87
N GLU A 49 8.56 10.81 13.34
CA GLU A 49 9.65 10.06 12.70
C GLU A 49 9.40 8.54 12.70
N PHE A 50 8.56 8.04 13.60
CA PHE A 50 8.29 6.59 13.79
C PHE A 50 6.85 6.21 13.48
N GLY A 51 6.10 7.11 12.85
CA GLY A 51 4.70 6.89 12.52
C GLY A 51 4.51 5.79 11.49
N TRP A 52 3.36 5.15 11.56
CA TRP A 52 3.03 4.04 10.68
C TRP A 52 1.54 3.96 10.41
N GLU A 53 1.20 3.25 9.33
CA GLU A 53 -0.17 3.10 8.86
C GLU A 53 -0.40 1.65 8.39
N LEU A 54 -1.66 1.31 8.16
CA LEU A 54 -2.01 0.08 7.45
C LEU A 54 -1.76 0.28 5.95
N ASP A 55 -1.03 -0.67 5.37
CA ASP A 55 -0.71 -0.71 3.95
C ASP A 55 -1.33 -1.96 3.31
N HIS A 56 -1.87 -1.79 2.09
CA HIS A 56 -2.48 -2.86 1.29
C HIS A 56 -1.42 -3.56 0.45
N TYR A 57 -0.97 -4.74 0.90
CA TYR A 57 0.08 -5.53 0.27
C TYR A 57 -0.25 -7.03 0.38
N PRO A 58 -0.07 -7.84 -0.68
CA PRO A 58 0.65 -7.52 -1.92
C PRO A 58 -0.15 -6.78 -2.97
N ILE A 59 -1.48 -6.69 -2.85
CA ILE A 59 -2.33 -6.03 -3.84
C ILE A 59 -2.80 -4.68 -3.28
N PRO A 60 -2.37 -3.55 -3.88
CA PRO A 60 -2.82 -2.24 -3.47
C PRO A 60 -4.34 -2.07 -3.63
N LYS A 61 -4.94 -1.24 -2.77
CA LYS A 61 -6.39 -0.97 -2.83
C LYS A 61 -6.85 -0.41 -4.18
N SER A 62 -6.03 0.41 -4.84
CA SER A 62 -6.30 0.96 -6.18
C SER A 62 -6.31 -0.09 -7.29
N LEU A 63 -5.78 -1.29 -7.04
CA LEU A 63 -5.76 -2.43 -7.96
C LEU A 63 -6.72 -3.55 -7.51
N GLY A 64 -7.70 -3.23 -6.64
CA GLY A 64 -8.69 -4.19 -6.16
C GLY A 64 -8.25 -4.99 -4.92
N GLY A 65 -7.19 -4.56 -4.23
CA GLY A 65 -6.78 -5.16 -2.96
C GLY A 65 -7.88 -5.13 -1.90
N THR A 66 -8.09 -6.25 -1.21
CA THR A 66 -9.11 -6.39 -0.17
C THR A 66 -8.64 -5.86 1.17
N ASP A 67 -9.59 -5.65 2.08
CA ASP A 67 -9.34 -5.28 3.47
C ASP A 67 -9.07 -6.52 4.37
N ASP A 68 -8.95 -7.71 3.78
CA ASP A 68 -8.60 -8.93 4.50
C ASP A 68 -7.21 -8.82 5.09
N MET A 69 -7.01 -9.38 6.27
CA MET A 69 -5.72 -9.25 6.94
C MET A 69 -4.56 -9.94 6.20
N SER A 70 -4.83 -10.88 5.29
CA SER A 70 -3.83 -11.42 4.37
C SER A 70 -3.24 -10.37 3.43
N ASN A 71 -3.98 -9.30 3.15
CA ASN A 71 -3.57 -8.18 2.30
C ASN A 71 -3.19 -6.92 3.11
N ILE A 72 -3.05 -7.03 4.44
CA ILE A 72 -2.75 -5.89 5.32
C ILE A 72 -1.46 -6.13 6.10
N ARG A 73 -0.58 -5.13 6.03
CA ARG A 73 0.63 -5.03 6.84
C ARG A 73 0.76 -3.65 7.50
N ALA A 74 1.56 -3.57 8.54
CA ALA A 74 2.00 -2.31 9.12
C ALA A 74 3.21 -1.77 8.33
N LEU A 75 3.19 -0.50 7.96
CA LEU A 75 4.27 0.13 7.21
C LEU A 75 4.52 1.55 7.69
N HIS A 76 5.79 1.97 7.71
CA HIS A 76 6.13 3.36 8.02
C HIS A 76 5.46 4.32 7.01
N TRP A 77 4.89 5.42 7.52
CA TRP A 77 4.00 6.31 6.74
C TRP A 77 4.67 6.89 5.48
N ARG A 78 5.96 7.26 5.57
CA ARG A 78 6.72 7.75 4.40
C ARG A 78 6.76 6.74 3.27
N GLY A 79 6.94 5.46 3.58
CA GLY A 79 6.94 4.42 2.56
C GLY A 79 5.58 4.24 1.96
N ASN A 80 4.54 4.16 2.79
CA ASN A 80 3.17 4.03 2.33
C ASN A 80 2.79 5.17 1.37
N ALA A 81 3.10 6.43 1.75
CA ALA A 81 2.85 7.60 0.93
C ALA A 81 3.56 7.55 -0.44
N THR A 82 4.82 7.10 -0.48
CA THR A 82 5.56 6.94 -1.74
C THR A 82 4.96 5.85 -2.64
N HIS A 83 4.60 4.69 -2.09
CA HIS A 83 4.02 3.60 -2.88
C HIS A 83 2.65 3.98 -3.45
N GLY A 84 1.78 4.61 -2.63
CA GLY A 84 0.48 5.09 -3.08
C GLY A 84 0.58 6.16 -4.18
N GLY A 85 1.53 7.09 -4.05
CA GLY A 85 1.77 8.12 -5.07
C GLY A 85 2.24 7.55 -6.41
N LEU A 86 3.19 6.59 -6.37
CA LEU A 86 3.71 5.95 -7.58
C LEU A 86 2.62 5.19 -8.34
N LEU A 87 1.79 4.42 -7.62
CA LEU A 87 0.66 3.68 -8.22
C LEU A 87 -0.39 4.63 -8.83
N GLY A 88 -0.68 5.74 -8.16
CA GLY A 88 -1.59 6.76 -8.69
C GLY A 88 -1.10 7.35 -10.02
N LEU A 89 0.18 7.67 -10.12
CA LEU A 89 0.78 8.16 -11.37
C LEU A 89 0.77 7.09 -12.47
N GLY A 90 1.09 5.84 -12.14
CA GLY A 90 1.03 4.71 -13.07
C GLY A 90 -0.37 4.51 -13.65
N LEU A 91 -1.39 4.43 -12.80
CA LEU A 91 -2.80 4.29 -13.21
C LEU A 91 -3.29 5.50 -14.04
N ALA A 92 -2.88 6.72 -13.66
CA ALA A 92 -3.19 7.91 -14.44
C ALA A 92 -2.54 7.89 -15.83
N SER A 93 -1.35 7.30 -15.97
CA SER A 93 -0.69 7.15 -17.27
C SER A 93 -1.36 6.08 -18.15
N LEU A 94 -1.75 4.94 -17.58
CA LEU A 94 -2.45 3.87 -18.30
C LEU A 94 -3.83 4.31 -18.79
N SER A 95 -4.60 5.00 -17.96
CA SER A 95 -5.91 5.55 -18.36
C SER A 95 -5.80 6.64 -19.45
N LYS A 96 -4.68 7.36 -19.52
CA LYS A 96 -4.41 8.29 -20.63
C LYS A 96 -4.08 7.58 -21.94
N GLN A 97 -3.40 6.44 -21.90
CA GLN A 97 -3.10 5.62 -23.09
C GLN A 97 -4.37 4.99 -23.66
N GLU A 98 -5.26 4.48 -22.80
CA GLU A 98 -6.54 3.88 -23.24
C GLU A 98 -7.49 4.91 -23.88
N LYS A 99 -7.41 6.19 -23.47
CA LYS A 99 -8.20 7.29 -24.02
C LYS A 99 -7.63 7.94 -25.28
N GLN A 100 -6.56 7.41 -25.89
CA GLN A 100 -6.16 7.81 -27.24
C GLN A 100 -6.80 6.86 -28.27
N PRO A 101 -7.96 7.19 -28.87
CA PRO A 101 -8.38 6.51 -30.08
C PRO A 101 -7.52 7.06 -31.23
N GLY A 102 -6.63 6.25 -31.80
CA GLY A 102 -5.92 6.67 -32.99
C GLY A 102 -4.82 5.76 -33.47
N LEU A 103 -5.18 4.75 -34.27
CA LEU A 103 -4.80 4.67 -35.68
C LEU A 103 -5.83 3.77 -36.38
N GLY A 104 -7.06 4.27 -36.47
CA GLY A 104 -7.95 3.86 -37.54
C GLY A 104 -7.46 4.49 -38.83
N GLY A 105 -7.09 3.66 -39.80
CA GLY A 105 -6.89 4.09 -41.18
C GLY A 105 -5.54 3.74 -41.76
N LEU A 106 -5.34 2.47 -42.13
CA LEU A 106 -4.62 2.13 -43.35
C LEU A 106 -5.36 0.95 -44.02
N PHE A 107 -6.05 1.29 -45.11
CA PHE A 107 -6.36 0.44 -46.27
C PHE A 107 -5.23 -0.59 -46.49
N GLY A 108 -5.46 -1.87 -46.75
CA GLY A 108 -6.32 -2.45 -47.76
C GLY A 108 -5.48 -3.43 -48.58
N LEU A 109 -6.07 -4.60 -48.86
CA LEU A 109 -5.73 -5.56 -49.93
C LEU A 109 -4.38 -6.29 -49.88
N TYR A 110 -4.37 -7.54 -49.40
CA TYR A 110 -3.66 -8.62 -50.10
C TYR A 110 -4.39 -9.96 -49.89
N SER A 111 -5.16 -10.36 -50.90
CA SER A 111 -5.36 -11.77 -51.24
C SER A 111 -5.15 -11.88 -52.73
N LYS A 112 -4.16 -12.67 -53.14
CA LYS A 112 -4.08 -13.17 -54.49
C LYS A 112 -3.69 -14.65 -54.44
N SER A 113 -4.56 -15.39 -55.10
CA SER A 113 -4.57 -16.79 -55.55
C SER A 113 -3.26 -17.57 -55.55
#